data_AF-A0A7Y3ULA4-F1
#
_entry.id   AF-A0A7Y3ULA4-F1
#
_cell.length_a   1.000
_cell.length_b   1.000
_cell.length_c   1.000
_cell.angle_alpha   90.00
_cell.angle_beta   90.00
_cell.angle_gamma   90.00
#
_symmetry.space_group_name_H-M   'P 1'
#
loop_
_entity.id
_entity.type
_entity.pdbx_description
1 polymer ?
#
loop_
_entity_poly.entity_id
_entity_poly.type
_entity_poly.pdbx_seq_one_letter_code
_entity_poly.pdbx_strand_id
1 'polypeptide(L)'
;MIKIKDLKNNTRCEEERMWKKLLATEEGHILEIGLIMALLSIILLGFGYLRFPEKAHVFIGMSATNILFGRAAGISFGFAFELSNVFVITTNIVIETILVLVFYPLFVFSWRSLVVIRPLRRVMKRMRITAEAHEDTIRKYGIIGLFFFVWLPFWMTGPMVGCAVGYLLCLSPRKNLIIVLSGTYLAIICWSLLLKGIHDSVATYSPYASIIIVTIIVLTITGISLLRFLRHRHKNRIS
;
A
#
# COMPACT_ATOMS: atom_id res chain seq x y z
N MET A 1 -30.96 -35.08 -9.77
CA MET A 1 -31.00 -33.71 -9.21
C MET A 1 -30.50 -33.62 -7.76
N ILE A 2 -30.82 -34.58 -6.89
CA ILE A 2 -30.42 -34.62 -5.46
C ILE A 2 -28.88 -34.72 -5.29
N LYS A 3 -28.22 -35.64 -6.00
CA LYS A 3 -26.77 -35.89 -5.90
C LYS A 3 -25.87 -34.69 -6.24
N ILE A 4 -26.32 -33.77 -7.11
CA ILE A 4 -25.59 -32.55 -7.48
C ILE A 4 -25.73 -31.48 -6.37
N LYS A 5 -26.89 -31.43 -5.72
CA LYS A 5 -27.17 -30.51 -4.61
C LYS A 5 -26.35 -30.88 -3.38
N ASP A 6 -26.20 -32.18 -3.11
CA ASP A 6 -25.38 -32.70 -2.02
C ASP A 6 -23.88 -32.51 -2.27
N LEU A 7 -23.38 -32.73 -3.50
CA LEU A 7 -21.99 -32.42 -3.85
C LEU A 7 -21.68 -30.92 -3.68
N LYS A 8 -22.58 -30.04 -4.15
CA LYS A 8 -22.42 -28.59 -4.03
C LYS A 8 -22.50 -28.11 -2.58
N ASN A 9 -23.32 -28.74 -1.75
CA ASN A 9 -23.40 -28.45 -0.33
C ASN A 9 -22.15 -28.93 0.42
N ASN A 10 -21.60 -30.10 0.07
CA ASN A 10 -20.40 -30.62 0.71
C ASN A 10 -19.16 -29.78 0.36
N THR A 11 -18.98 -29.39 -0.91
CA THR A 11 -17.87 -28.51 -1.31
C THR A 11 -17.97 -27.12 -0.69
N ARG A 12 -19.18 -26.54 -0.60
CA ARG A 12 -19.40 -25.23 0.05
C ARG A 12 -19.14 -25.28 1.56
N CYS A 13 -19.47 -26.40 2.22
CA CYS A 13 -19.21 -26.61 3.64
C CYS A 13 -17.71 -26.79 3.92
N GLU A 14 -16.99 -27.52 3.04
CA GLU A 14 -15.53 -27.65 3.13
C GLU A 14 -14.80 -26.32 2.86
N GLU A 15 -15.25 -25.54 1.87
CA GLU A 15 -14.75 -24.19 1.64
C GLU A 15 -14.97 -23.30 2.86
N GLU A 16 -16.19 -23.21 3.40
CA GLU A 16 -16.46 -22.40 4.60
C GLU A 16 -15.56 -22.80 5.78
N ARG A 17 -15.34 -24.10 5.97
CA ARG A 17 -14.51 -24.62 7.07
C ARG A 17 -13.02 -24.30 6.86
N MET A 18 -12.57 -24.28 5.61
CA MET A 18 -11.22 -23.88 5.23
C MET A 18 -11.02 -22.36 5.39
N TRP A 19 -11.98 -21.55 4.96
CA TRP A 19 -11.98 -20.09 5.15
C TRP A 19 -12.00 -19.72 6.64
N LYS A 20 -12.82 -20.39 7.46
CA LYS A 20 -12.83 -20.20 8.92
C LYS A 20 -11.50 -20.58 9.58
N LYS A 21 -10.81 -21.62 9.08
CA LYS A 21 -9.46 -21.97 9.55
C LYS A 21 -8.38 -20.97 9.11
N LEU A 22 -8.50 -20.39 7.92
CA LEU A 22 -7.58 -19.36 7.43
C LEU A 22 -7.78 -18.02 8.17
N LEU A 23 -9.03 -17.66 8.50
CA LEU A 23 -9.35 -16.46 9.27
C LEU A 23 -8.95 -16.59 10.75
N ALA A 24 -8.79 -17.82 11.26
CA ALA A 24 -8.32 -18.07 12.62
C ALA A 24 -6.79 -17.95 12.79
N THR A 25 -6.03 -17.66 11.73
CA THR A 25 -4.59 -17.40 11.85
C THR A 25 -4.32 -15.93 12.21
N GLU A 26 -3.11 -15.61 12.69
CA GLU A 26 -2.75 -14.23 13.05
C GLU A 26 -2.98 -13.24 11.88
N GLU A 27 -2.78 -13.68 10.64
CA GLU A 27 -3.02 -12.88 9.44
C GLU A 27 -4.51 -12.67 9.16
N GLY A 28 -5.36 -13.64 9.52
CA GLY A 28 -6.82 -13.53 9.38
C GLY A 28 -7.41 -12.45 10.28
N HIS A 29 -6.96 -12.37 11.53
CA HIS A 29 -7.35 -11.29 12.45
C HIS A 29 -6.87 -9.91 11.97
N ILE A 30 -5.66 -9.83 11.40
CA ILE A 30 -5.17 -8.58 10.79
C ILE A 30 -6.07 -8.14 9.63
N LEU A 31 -6.48 -9.08 8.78
CA LEU A 31 -7.40 -8.81 7.67
C LEU A 31 -8.77 -8.33 8.17
N GLU A 32 -9.31 -8.98 9.20
CA GLU A 32 -10.59 -8.62 9.80
C GLU A 32 -10.56 -7.18 10.35
N ILE A 33 -9.52 -6.83 11.11
CA ILE A 33 -9.32 -5.46 11.62
C ILE A 33 -9.21 -4.47 10.44
N GLY A 34 -8.45 -4.81 9.40
CA GLY A 34 -8.32 -4.00 8.20
C GLY A 34 -9.65 -3.76 7.50
N LEU A 35 -10.48 -4.79 7.38
CA LEU A 35 -11.79 -4.73 6.73
C LEU A 35 -12.78 -3.90 7.56
N ILE A 36 -12.80 -4.07 8.89
CA ILE A 36 -13.61 -3.27 9.81
C ILE A 36 -13.22 -1.80 9.71
N MET A 37 -11.92 -1.49 9.72
CA MET A 37 -11.41 -0.13 9.53
C MET A 37 -11.81 0.45 8.17
N ALA A 38 -11.72 -0.35 7.10
CA ALA A 38 -12.16 0.06 5.76
C ALA A 38 -13.66 0.40 5.73
N LEU A 39 -14.50 -0.47 6.27
CA LEU A 39 -15.95 -0.27 6.37
C LEU A 39 -16.28 0.98 7.19
N LEU A 40 -15.61 1.17 8.34
CA LEU A 40 -15.78 2.35 9.16
C LEU A 40 -15.41 3.63 8.39
N SER A 41 -14.30 3.63 7.66
CA SER A 41 -13.91 4.79 6.85
C SER A 41 -14.88 5.07 5.70
N ILE A 42 -15.46 4.04 5.07
CA ILE A 42 -16.52 4.21 4.05
C ILE A 42 -17.79 4.80 4.67
N ILE A 43 -18.18 4.35 5.87
CA ILE A 43 -19.34 4.88 6.59
C ILE A 43 -19.12 6.35 6.98
N LEU A 44 -17.95 6.68 7.52
CA LEU A 44 -17.57 8.06 7.86
C LEU A 44 -17.57 8.95 6.60
N LEU A 45 -17.12 8.41 5.47
CA LEU A 45 -17.19 9.11 4.19
C LEU A 45 -18.61 9.34 3.69
N GLY A 46 -19.46 8.30 3.76
CA GLY A 46 -20.87 8.41 3.39
C GLY A 46 -21.58 9.46 4.24
N PHE A 47 -21.32 9.48 5.55
CA PHE A 47 -21.85 10.51 6.45
C PHE A 47 -21.29 11.91 6.14
N GLY A 48 -19.98 11.99 5.85
CA GLY A 48 -19.33 13.23 5.43
C GLY A 48 -19.88 13.80 4.11
N TYR A 49 -20.21 12.93 3.16
CA TYR A 49 -20.84 13.30 1.88
C TYR A 49 -22.21 13.95 2.10
N LEU A 50 -23.01 13.41 3.02
CA LEU A 50 -24.32 13.99 3.36
C LEU A 50 -24.20 15.36 4.03
N ARG A 51 -23.12 15.62 4.78
CA ARG A 51 -22.95 16.87 5.53
C ARG A 51 -22.22 17.98 4.76
N PHE A 52 -21.26 17.61 3.90
CA PHE A 52 -20.39 18.53 3.15
C PHE A 52 -20.06 17.96 1.75
N PRO A 53 -21.01 18.02 0.79
CA PRO A 53 -20.85 17.41 -0.54
C PRO A 53 -19.67 18.01 -1.33
N GLU A 54 -19.36 19.29 -1.11
CA GLU A 54 -18.21 19.97 -1.76
C GLU A 54 -16.84 19.50 -1.26
N LYS A 55 -16.72 18.89 -0.09
CA LYS A 55 -15.40 18.38 0.38
C LYS A 55 -15.22 16.89 0.16
N ALA A 56 -16.32 16.17 -0.03
CA ALA A 56 -16.30 14.73 -0.17
C ALA A 56 -15.70 14.28 -1.52
N HIS A 57 -15.93 15.00 -2.61
CA HIS A 57 -15.32 14.67 -3.90
C HIS A 57 -13.80 14.89 -3.90
N VAL A 58 -13.32 15.93 -3.19
CA VAL A 58 -11.88 16.18 -2.99
C VAL A 58 -11.25 15.05 -2.18
N PHE A 59 -11.93 14.57 -1.14
CA PHE A 59 -11.46 13.41 -0.37
C PHE A 59 -11.33 12.16 -1.25
N ILE A 60 -12.33 11.87 -2.07
CA ILE A 60 -12.33 10.70 -2.97
C ILE A 60 -11.19 10.85 -3.99
N GLY A 61 -11.00 12.03 -4.57
CA GLY A 61 -9.89 12.33 -5.46
C GLY A 61 -8.52 12.14 -4.78
N MET A 62 -8.37 12.63 -3.55
CA MET A 62 -7.15 12.47 -2.76
C MET A 62 -6.85 11.00 -2.44
N SER A 63 -7.90 10.24 -2.12
CA SER A 63 -7.77 8.80 -1.83
C SER A 63 -7.40 8.01 -3.08
N ALA A 64 -8.09 8.27 -4.19
CA ALA A 64 -7.83 7.63 -5.47
C ALA A 64 -6.41 7.96 -5.97
N THR A 65 -5.99 9.22 -5.87
CA THR A 65 -4.63 9.63 -6.25
C THR A 65 -3.57 9.02 -5.36
N ASN A 66 -3.81 8.89 -4.04
CA ASN A 66 -2.90 8.18 -3.16
C ASN A 66 -2.78 6.69 -3.57
N ILE A 67 -3.89 6.01 -3.78
CA ILE A 67 -3.90 4.58 -4.16
C ILE A 67 -3.23 4.35 -5.52
N LEU A 68 -3.48 5.24 -6.49
CA LEU A 68 -3.04 5.05 -7.88
C LEU A 68 -1.64 5.57 -8.16
N PHE A 69 -1.26 6.71 -7.59
CA PHE A 69 -0.01 7.41 -7.89
C PHE A 69 0.92 7.51 -6.67
N GLY A 70 0.48 7.01 -5.52
CA GLY A 70 1.23 6.99 -4.28
C GLY A 70 1.03 8.23 -3.42
N ARG A 71 1.70 8.19 -2.27
CA ARG A 71 1.55 9.13 -1.14
C ARG A 71 1.78 10.58 -1.50
N ALA A 72 2.88 10.84 -2.20
CA ALA A 72 3.26 12.19 -2.58
C ALA A 72 2.19 12.82 -3.49
N ALA A 73 1.59 12.04 -4.39
CA ALA A 73 0.50 12.50 -5.24
C ALA A 73 -0.78 12.76 -4.43
N GLY A 74 -1.14 11.86 -3.52
CA GLY A 74 -2.29 12.06 -2.62
C GLY A 74 -2.15 13.31 -1.74
N ILE A 75 -1.00 13.48 -1.08
CA ILE A 75 -0.71 14.66 -0.25
C ILE A 75 -0.71 15.95 -1.10
N SER A 76 -0.08 15.92 -2.29
CA SER A 76 -0.06 17.07 -3.20
C SER A 76 -1.47 17.44 -3.69
N PHE A 77 -2.30 16.44 -4.02
CA PHE A 77 -3.69 16.65 -4.39
C PHE A 77 -4.47 17.31 -3.25
N GLY A 78 -4.27 16.84 -2.01
CA GLY A 78 -4.89 17.43 -0.82
C GLY A 78 -4.59 18.92 -0.68
N PHE A 79 -3.32 19.32 -0.81
CA PHE A 79 -2.91 20.73 -0.74
C PHE A 79 -3.34 21.55 -1.95
N ALA A 80 -3.43 20.96 -3.14
CA ALA A 80 -3.89 21.66 -4.34
C ALA A 80 -5.35 22.15 -4.22
N PHE A 81 -6.17 21.46 -3.42
CA PHE A 81 -7.56 21.84 -3.11
C PHE A 81 -7.69 22.52 -1.73
N GLU A 82 -6.61 23.12 -1.23
CA GLU A 82 -6.58 23.93 0.01
C GLU A 82 -7.12 23.21 1.27
N LEU A 83 -6.99 21.87 1.32
CA LEU A 83 -7.37 21.12 2.51
C LEU A 83 -6.43 21.43 3.67
N SER A 84 -6.98 21.40 4.89
CA SER A 84 -6.16 21.61 6.08
C SER A 84 -5.09 20.52 6.21
N ASN A 85 -3.87 20.91 6.60
CA ASN A 85 -2.75 19.98 6.75
C ASN A 85 -3.09 18.79 7.67
N VAL A 86 -3.78 19.06 8.77
CA VAL A 86 -4.22 18.01 9.71
C VAL A 86 -5.14 17.01 9.00
N PHE A 87 -6.09 17.49 8.20
CA PHE A 87 -7.01 16.63 7.47
C PHE A 87 -6.30 15.79 6.40
N VAL A 88 -5.37 16.38 5.65
CA VAL A 88 -4.55 15.67 4.65
C VAL A 88 -3.73 14.57 5.30
N ILE A 89 -3.00 14.87 6.39
CA ILE A 89 -2.17 13.90 7.11
C ILE A 89 -3.04 12.77 7.69
N THR A 90 -4.08 13.11 8.45
CA THR A 90 -4.93 12.10 9.12
C THR A 90 -5.57 11.17 8.11
N THR A 91 -6.11 11.72 7.01
CA THR A 91 -6.75 10.91 5.98
C THR A 91 -5.76 10.00 5.26
N ASN A 92 -4.58 10.51 4.88
CA ASN A 92 -3.55 9.70 4.24
C ASN A 92 -3.05 8.59 5.17
N ILE A 93 -2.90 8.86 6.48
CA ILE A 93 -2.57 7.84 7.48
C ILE A 93 -3.64 6.75 7.48
N VAL A 94 -4.92 7.10 7.59
CA VAL A 94 -6.03 6.13 7.63
C VAL A 94 -6.06 5.26 6.38
N ILE A 95 -5.97 5.87 5.18
CA ILE A 95 -5.98 5.15 3.90
C ILE A 95 -4.81 4.15 3.85
N GLU A 96 -3.62 4.60 4.22
CA GLU A 96 -2.41 3.78 4.16
C GLU A 96 -2.41 2.65 5.19
N THR A 97 -2.93 2.90 6.39
CA THR A 97 -3.15 1.87 7.40
C THR A 97 -4.11 0.81 6.87
N ILE A 98 -5.25 1.20 6.30
CA ILE A 98 -6.22 0.27 5.72
C ILE A 98 -5.57 -0.55 4.60
N LEU A 99 -4.86 0.12 3.68
CA LEU A 99 -4.15 -0.52 2.59
C LEU A 99 -3.19 -1.59 3.13
N VAL A 100 -2.36 -1.27 4.11
CA VAL A 100 -1.39 -2.19 4.71
C VAL A 100 -2.06 -3.36 5.40
N LEU A 101 -3.09 -3.10 6.21
CA LEU A 101 -3.80 -4.14 6.97
C LEU A 101 -4.59 -5.08 6.07
N VAL A 102 -5.10 -4.60 4.93
CA VAL A 102 -5.82 -5.43 3.96
C VAL A 102 -4.86 -6.16 3.04
N PHE A 103 -3.87 -5.46 2.49
CA PHE A 103 -2.96 -6.03 1.51
C PHE A 103 -1.99 -7.04 2.10
N TYR A 104 -1.43 -6.80 3.28
CA TYR A 104 -0.48 -7.72 3.90
C TYR A 104 -1.04 -9.16 4.01
N PRO A 105 -2.19 -9.40 4.67
CA PRO A 105 -2.74 -10.75 4.78
C PRO A 105 -3.23 -11.30 3.44
N LEU A 106 -3.78 -10.46 2.54
CA LEU A 106 -4.11 -10.89 1.17
C LEU A 106 -2.88 -11.38 0.42
N PHE A 107 -1.75 -10.68 0.56
CA PHE A 107 -0.47 -11.09 -0.02
C PHE A 107 0.01 -12.40 0.59
N VAL A 108 -0.06 -12.55 1.93
CA VAL A 108 0.34 -13.80 2.61
C VAL A 108 -0.52 -14.98 2.16
N PHE A 109 -1.84 -14.83 2.10
CA PHE A 109 -2.75 -15.89 1.64
C PHE A 109 -2.53 -16.23 0.17
N SER A 110 -2.38 -15.21 -0.68
CA SER A 110 -2.05 -15.39 -2.10
C SER A 110 -0.73 -16.13 -2.25
N TRP A 111 0.30 -15.74 -1.51
CA TRP A 111 1.60 -16.39 -1.53
C TRP A 111 1.52 -17.84 -1.06
N ARG A 112 0.84 -18.13 0.06
CA ARG A 112 0.65 -19.49 0.58
C ARG A 112 -0.05 -20.39 -0.43
N SER A 113 -1.07 -19.88 -1.12
CA SER A 113 -1.74 -20.60 -2.22
C SER A 113 -0.79 -20.84 -3.40
N LEU A 114 0.06 -19.87 -3.74
CA LEU A 114 1.10 -20.04 -4.76
C LEU A 114 2.23 -20.96 -4.30
N VAL A 115 2.52 -21.14 -3.01
CA VAL A 115 3.57 -22.07 -2.54
C VAL A 115 3.22 -23.54 -2.80
N VAL A 116 2.01 -23.84 -3.26
CA VAL A 116 1.62 -25.18 -3.75
C VAL A 116 2.48 -25.61 -4.95
N ILE A 117 3.01 -24.67 -5.76
CA ILE A 117 3.91 -24.99 -6.88
C ILE A 117 5.36 -25.27 -6.41
N ARG A 118 5.92 -26.38 -6.91
CA ARG A 118 7.29 -26.87 -6.59
C ARG A 118 8.41 -25.82 -6.65
N PRO A 119 8.51 -24.92 -7.66
CA PRO A 119 9.58 -23.93 -7.71
C PRO A 119 9.48 -22.89 -6.59
N LEU A 120 8.26 -22.43 -6.25
CA LEU A 120 8.09 -21.41 -5.21
C LEU A 120 8.37 -21.97 -3.80
N ARG A 121 7.98 -23.23 -3.56
CA ARG A 121 8.38 -23.95 -2.34
C ARG A 121 9.90 -24.06 -2.19
N ARG A 122 10.63 -24.29 -3.29
CA ARG A 122 12.10 -24.36 -3.28
C ARG A 122 12.73 -23.00 -2.94
N VAL A 123 12.21 -21.92 -3.51
CA VAL A 123 12.66 -20.55 -3.21
C VAL A 123 12.44 -20.23 -1.73
N MET A 124 11.24 -20.48 -1.20
CA MET A 124 10.93 -20.21 0.21
C MET A 124 11.79 -21.05 1.17
N LYS A 125 12.02 -22.34 0.86
CA LYS A 125 12.88 -23.20 1.68
C LYS A 125 14.33 -22.69 1.68
N ARG A 126 14.84 -22.20 0.54
CA ARG A 126 16.16 -21.57 0.46
C ARG A 126 16.23 -20.29 1.29
N MET A 127 15.25 -19.39 1.14
CA MET A 127 15.20 -18.15 1.94
C MET A 127 15.20 -18.46 3.44
N ARG A 128 14.42 -19.46 3.87
CA ARG A 128 14.35 -19.86 5.27
C ARG A 128 15.67 -20.45 5.80
N ILE A 129 16.33 -21.32 5.03
CA ILE A 129 17.63 -21.88 5.40
C ILE A 129 18.70 -20.77 5.50
N THR A 130 18.71 -19.83 4.55
CA THR A 130 19.64 -18.69 4.59
C THR A 130 19.33 -17.76 5.76
N ALA A 131 18.06 -17.53 6.06
CA ALA A 131 17.63 -16.72 7.20
C ALA A 131 17.98 -17.38 8.53
N GLU A 132 17.81 -18.69 8.70
CA GLU A 132 18.21 -19.42 9.91
C GLU A 132 19.73 -19.43 10.09
N ALA A 133 20.51 -19.52 9.01
CA ALA A 133 21.98 -19.50 9.07
C ALA A 133 22.57 -18.13 9.49
N HIS A 134 21.84 -17.03 9.28
CA HIS A 134 22.30 -15.67 9.60
C HIS A 134 21.18 -14.86 10.25
N GLU A 135 20.45 -15.46 11.19
CA GLU A 135 19.18 -14.91 11.72
C GLU A 135 19.35 -13.50 12.28
N ASP A 136 20.34 -13.28 13.14
CA ASP A 136 20.50 -11.97 13.81
C ASP A 136 20.92 -10.86 12.85
N THR A 137 21.85 -11.15 11.93
CA THR A 137 22.36 -10.19 10.96
C THR A 137 21.30 -9.85 9.91
N ILE A 138 20.72 -10.85 9.25
CA ILE A 138 19.70 -10.63 8.20
C ILE A 138 18.47 -9.94 8.78
N ARG A 139 18.07 -10.29 10.02
CA ARG A 139 16.93 -9.65 10.67
C ARG A 139 17.22 -8.19 10.99
N LYS A 140 18.38 -7.85 11.56
CA LYS A 140 18.71 -6.46 11.91
C LYS A 140 18.84 -5.57 10.66
N TYR A 141 19.61 -6.00 9.66
CA TYR A 141 19.76 -5.24 8.42
C TYR A 141 18.49 -5.23 7.57
N GLY A 142 17.72 -6.32 7.58
CA GLY A 142 16.42 -6.41 6.92
C GLY A 142 15.39 -5.45 7.49
N ILE A 143 15.35 -5.28 8.83
CA ILE A 143 14.48 -4.30 9.50
C ILE A 143 14.84 -2.87 9.09
N ILE A 144 16.13 -2.52 9.15
CA ILE A 144 16.61 -1.17 8.82
C ILE A 144 16.38 -0.89 7.34
N GLY A 145 16.79 -1.80 6.45
CA GLY A 145 16.62 -1.66 5.01
C GLY A 145 15.14 -1.55 4.62
N LEU A 146 14.26 -2.37 5.22
CA LEU A 146 12.83 -2.31 5.00
C LEU A 146 12.24 -0.96 5.43
N PHE A 147 12.67 -0.44 6.59
CA PHE A 147 12.22 0.86 7.07
C PHE A 147 12.57 1.99 6.09
N PHE A 148 13.84 2.10 5.69
CA PHE A 148 14.27 3.12 4.73
C PHE A 148 13.63 2.93 3.35
N PHE A 149 13.42 1.68 2.94
CA PHE A 149 12.75 1.36 1.68
C PHE A 149 11.31 1.89 1.65
N VAL A 150 10.54 1.70 2.72
CA VAL A 150 9.15 2.17 2.82
C VAL A 150 9.07 3.69 3.05
N TRP A 151 10.07 4.27 3.71
CA TRP A 151 10.12 5.70 4.01
C TRP A 151 10.22 6.56 2.74
N LEU A 152 10.85 6.05 1.68
CA LEU A 152 10.93 6.74 0.39
C LEU A 152 9.56 6.74 -0.31
N PRO A 153 8.99 7.90 -0.65
CA PRO A 153 7.60 8.02 -1.13
C PRO A 153 7.46 7.71 -2.63
N PHE A 154 8.57 7.52 -3.34
CA PHE A 154 8.62 7.46 -4.80
C PHE A 154 8.07 6.15 -5.35
N TRP A 155 8.00 5.13 -4.51
CA TRP A 155 7.38 3.87 -4.89
C TRP A 155 5.87 3.98 -4.64
N MET A 156 5.14 4.09 -5.74
CA MET A 156 3.67 4.03 -5.84
C MET A 156 3.04 2.89 -5.01
N THR A 157 3.83 1.86 -4.68
CA THR A 157 3.47 0.68 -3.91
C THR A 157 4.32 0.50 -2.64
N GLY A 158 4.91 1.56 -2.08
CA GLY A 158 5.92 1.51 -1.01
C GLY A 158 5.61 0.55 0.15
N PRO A 159 4.44 0.64 0.80
CA PRO A 159 4.06 -0.25 1.90
C PRO A 159 3.65 -1.63 1.42
N MET A 160 2.99 -1.71 0.26
CA MET A 160 2.53 -2.96 -0.31
C MET A 160 3.72 -3.88 -0.62
N VAL A 161 4.71 -3.30 -1.31
CA VAL A 161 5.98 -3.97 -1.59
C VAL A 161 6.79 -4.15 -0.31
N GLY A 162 6.78 -3.17 0.60
CA GLY A 162 7.41 -3.32 1.92
C GLY A 162 6.88 -4.53 2.70
N CYS A 163 5.56 -4.69 2.76
CA CYS A 163 4.88 -5.84 3.34
C CYS A 163 5.31 -7.16 2.68
N ALA A 164 5.38 -7.19 1.34
CA ALA A 164 5.83 -8.34 0.59
C ALA A 164 7.32 -8.67 0.89
N VAL A 165 8.20 -7.67 0.85
CA VAL A 165 9.63 -7.81 1.12
C VAL A 165 9.86 -8.28 2.56
N GLY A 166 9.19 -7.67 3.54
CA GLY A 166 9.30 -8.08 4.94
C GLY A 166 8.81 -9.51 5.17
N TYR A 167 7.78 -9.95 4.46
CA TYR A 167 7.35 -11.35 4.48
C TYR A 167 8.40 -12.29 3.85
N LEU A 168 9.01 -11.91 2.73
CA LEU A 168 10.08 -12.68 2.08
C LEU A 168 11.36 -12.74 2.93
N LEU A 169 11.64 -11.70 3.71
CA LEU A 169 12.70 -11.67 4.73
C LEU A 169 12.37 -12.53 5.97
N CYS A 170 11.26 -13.29 5.94
CA CYS A 170 10.81 -14.15 7.03
C CYS A 170 10.57 -13.38 8.35
N LEU A 171 10.22 -12.09 8.27
CA LEU A 171 9.82 -11.32 9.45
C LEU A 171 8.46 -11.80 9.96
N SER A 172 8.28 -11.81 11.28
CA SER A 172 6.98 -12.12 11.86
C SER A 172 5.94 -11.06 11.45
N PRO A 173 4.66 -11.45 11.28
CA PRO A 173 3.61 -10.55 10.81
C PRO A 173 3.56 -9.21 11.55
N ARG A 174 3.59 -9.27 12.89
CA ARG A 174 3.56 -8.08 13.75
C ARG A 174 4.76 -7.16 13.54
N LYS A 175 5.98 -7.73 13.45
CA LYS A 175 7.21 -6.93 13.24
C LYS A 175 7.18 -6.25 11.88
N ASN A 176 6.79 -6.99 10.84
CA ASN A 176 6.68 -6.45 9.49
C ASN A 176 5.70 -5.26 9.46
N LEU A 177 4.50 -5.43 10.01
CA LEU A 177 3.50 -4.36 10.06
C LEU A 177 3.99 -3.14 10.84
N ILE A 178 4.62 -3.32 12.00
CA ILE A 178 5.13 -2.19 12.80
C ILE A 178 6.19 -1.40 12.02
N ILE A 179 7.10 -2.08 11.33
CA ILE A 179 8.16 -1.43 10.56
C ILE A 179 7.58 -0.70 9.34
N VAL A 180 6.67 -1.35 8.62
CA VAL A 180 6.05 -0.77 7.42
C VAL A 180 5.16 0.42 7.79
N LEU A 181 4.35 0.31 8.85
CA LEU A 181 3.48 1.40 9.32
C LEU A 181 4.29 2.55 9.92
N SER A 182 5.34 2.29 10.69
CA SER A 182 6.18 3.37 11.22
C SER A 182 6.88 4.14 10.11
N GLY A 183 7.51 3.46 9.14
CA GLY A 183 8.12 4.11 7.97
C GLY A 183 7.10 4.87 7.13
N THR A 184 5.89 4.33 7.01
CA THR A 184 4.74 4.97 6.36
C THR A 184 4.35 6.28 7.05
N TYR A 185 4.14 6.28 8.36
CA TYR A 185 3.72 7.47 9.08
C TYR A 185 4.81 8.55 9.04
N LEU A 186 6.07 8.15 9.20
CA LEU A 186 7.23 9.04 9.04
C LEU A 186 7.31 9.63 7.63
N ALA A 187 7.03 8.83 6.59
CA ALA A 187 6.95 9.34 5.23
C ALA A 187 5.83 10.37 5.09
N ILE A 188 4.62 10.07 5.55
CA ILE A 188 3.47 10.99 5.43
C ILE A 188 3.77 12.31 6.14
N ILE A 189 4.28 12.26 7.37
CA ILE A 189 4.61 13.48 8.14
C ILE A 189 5.70 14.27 7.42
N CYS A 190 6.81 13.63 7.05
CA CYS A 190 7.94 14.31 6.43
C CYS A 190 7.56 14.96 5.08
N TRP A 191 6.80 14.25 4.25
CA TRP A 191 6.36 14.76 2.95
C TRP A 191 5.25 15.78 3.05
N SER A 192 4.35 15.65 4.02
CA SER A 192 3.33 16.68 4.26
C SER A 192 3.97 18.00 4.68
N LEU A 193 4.99 17.96 5.55
CA LEU A 193 5.72 19.17 5.96
C LEU A 193 6.52 19.77 4.80
N LEU A 194 7.21 18.93 4.01
CA LEU A 194 7.99 19.39 2.86
C LEU A 194 7.08 20.02 1.80
N LEU A 195 5.99 19.35 1.42
CA LEU A 195 5.04 19.84 0.42
C LEU A 195 4.27 21.07 0.90
N LYS A 196 3.93 21.14 2.19
CA LYS A 196 3.35 22.34 2.79
C LYS A 196 4.31 23.52 2.69
N GLY A 197 5.59 23.33 3.03
CA GLY A 197 6.59 24.40 2.91
C GLY A 197 6.71 24.93 1.48
N ILE A 198 6.64 24.03 0.48
CA ILE A 198 6.57 24.43 -0.94
C ILE A 198 5.27 25.19 -1.21
N HIS A 199 4.12 24.67 -0.80
CA HIS A 199 2.81 25.29 -1.04
C HIS A 199 2.73 26.70 -0.44
N ASP A 200 3.12 26.88 0.82
CA ASP A 200 3.09 28.18 1.51
C ASP A 200 4.05 29.19 0.84
N SER A 201 5.24 28.74 0.41
CA SER A 201 6.20 29.58 -0.33
C SER A 201 5.66 29.99 -1.71
N VAL A 202 4.86 29.13 -2.33
CA VAL A 202 4.32 29.30 -3.69
C VAL A 202 3.01 30.08 -3.71
N ALA A 203 2.16 29.96 -2.69
CA ALA A 203 0.91 30.72 -2.53
C ALA A 203 1.14 32.24 -2.45
N THR A 204 2.36 32.66 -2.11
CA THR A 204 2.76 34.07 -2.09
C THR A 204 3.01 34.63 -3.51
N TYR A 205 3.17 33.77 -4.54
CA TYR A 205 3.61 34.19 -5.89
C TYR A 205 2.55 34.11 -7.00
N SER A 206 1.55 33.20 -6.98
CA SER A 206 0.43 33.22 -7.95
C SER A 206 -0.67 32.16 -7.69
N PRO A 207 -1.97 32.49 -7.87
CA PRO A 207 -3.12 31.56 -7.72
C PRO A 207 -3.13 30.34 -8.68
N TYR A 208 -2.32 30.34 -9.76
CA TYR A 208 -2.30 29.25 -10.76
C TYR A 208 -1.23 28.19 -10.49
N ALA A 209 -0.50 28.30 -9.39
CA ALA A 209 0.70 27.49 -9.15
C ALA A 209 0.42 26.04 -8.72
N SER A 210 -0.76 25.75 -8.14
CA SER A 210 -1.22 24.38 -7.86
C SER A 210 -1.27 23.53 -9.14
N ILE A 211 -1.62 24.14 -10.27
CA ILE A 211 -1.65 23.49 -11.59
C ILE A 211 -0.21 23.24 -12.09
N ILE A 212 0.73 24.15 -11.82
CA ILE A 212 2.13 24.02 -12.24
C ILE A 212 2.82 22.85 -11.53
N ILE A 213 2.59 22.67 -10.23
CA ILE A 213 3.16 21.54 -9.47
C ILE A 213 2.63 20.20 -10.00
N VAL A 214 1.32 20.10 -10.21
CA VAL A 214 0.71 18.90 -10.82
C VAL A 214 1.24 18.68 -12.23
N THR A 215 1.42 19.74 -13.02
CA THR A 215 1.97 19.66 -14.39
C THR A 215 3.42 19.20 -14.41
N ILE A 216 4.26 19.65 -13.48
CA ILE A 216 5.66 19.22 -13.37
C ILE A 216 5.74 17.75 -12.92
N ILE A 217 4.91 17.33 -11.98
CA ILE A 217 4.84 15.93 -11.54
C ILE A 217 4.38 15.04 -12.70
N VAL A 218 3.35 15.44 -13.45
CA VAL A 218 2.89 14.71 -14.64
C VAL A 218 3.96 14.69 -15.72
N LEU A 219 4.62 15.81 -16.03
CA LEU A 219 5.69 15.88 -17.04
C LEU A 219 6.89 15.00 -16.69
N THR A 220 7.29 14.97 -15.42
CA THR A 220 8.42 14.14 -14.96
C THR A 220 8.07 12.65 -15.03
N ILE A 221 6.85 12.25 -14.63
CA ILE A 221 6.38 10.86 -14.75
C ILE A 221 6.29 10.44 -16.22
N THR A 222 5.72 11.29 -17.08
CA THR A 222 5.56 11.00 -18.52
C THR A 222 6.91 10.93 -19.22
N GLY A 223 7.84 11.83 -18.89
CA GLY A 223 9.20 11.83 -19.41
C GLY A 223 10.01 10.61 -18.98
N ILE A 224 9.92 10.19 -17.71
CA ILE A 224 10.59 8.99 -17.21
C ILE A 224 10.00 7.72 -17.84
N SER A 225 8.68 7.65 -18.00
CA SER A 225 7.99 6.54 -18.67
C SER A 225 8.41 6.43 -20.14
N LEU A 226 8.44 7.55 -20.86
CA LEU A 226 8.86 7.61 -22.27
C LEU A 226 10.34 7.24 -22.45
N LEU A 227 11.22 7.70 -21.56
CA LEU A 227 12.64 7.33 -21.56
C LEU A 227 12.83 5.82 -21.29
N ARG A 228 12.07 5.23 -20.36
CA ARG A 228 12.09 3.78 -20.14
C ARG A 228 11.56 3.00 -21.34
N PHE A 229 10.50 3.49 -21.99
CA PHE A 229 9.93 2.86 -23.19
C PHE A 229 10.90 2.91 -24.38
N LEU A 230 11.56 4.05 -24.62
CA LEU A 230 12.58 4.21 -25.67
C LEU A 230 13.82 3.35 -25.40
N ARG A 231 14.26 3.26 -24.14
CA ARG A 231 15.37 2.39 -23.73
C ARG A 231 15.05 0.90 -23.94
N HIS A 232 13.79 0.49 -23.77
CA HIS A 232 13.35 -0.87 -24.03
C HIS A 232 13.32 -1.21 -25.52
N ARG A 233 12.96 -0.25 -26.38
CA ARG A 233 12.95 -0.42 -27.85
C ARG A 233 14.35 -0.53 -28.44
N HIS A 234 15.35 0.14 -27.85
CA HIS A 234 16.74 0.08 -28.31
C HIS A 234 17.44 -1.24 -27.96
N LYS A 235 17.01 -1.94 -26.89
CA LYS A 235 17.56 -3.25 -26.51
C LYS A 235 17.08 -4.39 -27.42
N ASN A 236 15.88 -4.27 -28.01
CA ASN A 236 15.32 -5.26 -28.94
C ASN A 236 15.79 -5.11 -30.40
N ARG A 237 16.64 -4.12 -30.71
CA ARG A 237 17.20 -3.91 -32.06
C ARG A 237 18.66 -4.39 -32.22
N ILE A 238 19.28 -4.87 -31.13
CA ILE A 238 20.70 -5.29 -31.09
C ILE A 238 20.82 -6.80 -30.74
N SER A 239 19.69 -7.48 -30.52
CA SER A 239 19.58 -8.95 -30.53
C SER A 239 18.89 -9.37 -31.82
#